data_AF-A0AAD9SQC5-F1
#
_entry.id   AF-A0AAD9SQC5-F1
#
_cell.length_a   1.000
_cell.length_b   1.000
_cell.length_c   1.000
_cell.angle_alpha   90.00
_cell.angle_beta   90.00
_cell.angle_gamma   90.00
#
_symmetry.space_group_name_H-M   'P 1'
#
loop_
_entity.id
_entity.type
_entity.pdbx_description
1 polymer ?
#
loop_
_entity_poly.entity_id
_entity_poly.type
_entity_poly.pdbx_seq_one_letter_code
_entity_poly.pdbx_strand_id
1 'polypeptide(L)'
;MSLSILETKTFIPELGFHDKPYGPSKRDPLKVFENNVAAVNEFVKKNLPSFNGLGDLVELQLGDASWHNSLPIFIDSRAAEAKLLDSIPEGVEPGTKVTIMPEYVLDVIEGRQHPFSAFAKYGRYIGELSSCFAPMGRAVPATTADRLDPERLPKPTEDVRQIKRDILEWGYAFAANALSPEQVKIVKTALDQQAAGERKAGIAHIDPTSQMKPGFKPNQRVWNLVNKGDEFLDLLNHPLIDEIIPWYLGNAAHVSSFNANISQPGSNAMVMHRDQMNKHPETIAFSYGLSFMWYMIDTTEERGATRVYPGSHNKNVMPAINTVEGSIAAEAKAGTVMLFDNRVWHATGINTSQYPRPVLLLDFARSYVRPFESFETVLSDEVKGKLTARLKELLRVEVQSDKGSYTGYTSTRPGTDAGRMRVLPENAPLVV
;
A
#
# COMPACT_ATOMS: atom_id res chain seq x y z
N MET A 1 -16.80 -10.52 -59.94
CA MET A 1 -16.28 -10.18 -58.60
C MET A 1 -17.26 -10.73 -57.57
N SER A 2 -16.93 -11.85 -56.94
CA SER A 2 -17.57 -12.30 -55.70
C SER A 2 -16.49 -12.96 -54.85
N LEU A 3 -16.00 -12.23 -53.86
CA LEU A 3 -15.09 -12.77 -52.84
C LEU A 3 -15.92 -13.62 -51.87
N SER A 4 -15.93 -14.93 -52.07
CA SER A 4 -16.41 -15.91 -51.08
C SER A 4 -15.20 -16.60 -50.44
N ILE A 5 -14.62 -15.96 -49.43
CA ILE A 5 -13.74 -16.66 -48.49
C ILE A 5 -14.09 -16.12 -47.11
N LEU A 6 -14.96 -16.85 -46.42
CA LEU A 6 -15.03 -16.98 -44.95
C LEU A 6 -16.15 -17.99 -44.62
N GLU A 7 -16.14 -19.15 -45.27
CA GLU A 7 -16.91 -20.31 -44.79
C GLU A 7 -16.00 -21.19 -43.92
N THR A 8 -16.38 -21.26 -42.64
CA THR A 8 -16.14 -22.36 -41.69
C THR A 8 -14.68 -22.79 -41.44
N LYS A 9 -14.11 -22.25 -40.36
CA LYS A 9 -13.32 -23.00 -39.33
C LYS A 9 -12.96 -22.06 -38.18
N THR A 10 -13.87 -21.91 -37.21
CA THR A 10 -13.61 -21.24 -35.91
C THR A 10 -12.93 -22.17 -34.89
N PHE A 11 -12.65 -23.43 -35.26
CA PHE A 11 -12.00 -24.39 -34.40
C PHE A 11 -10.53 -24.54 -34.80
N ILE A 12 -9.63 -24.08 -33.93
CA ILE A 12 -8.19 -24.34 -33.98
C ILE A 12 -7.96 -25.56 -33.06
N PRO A 13 -7.70 -26.76 -33.61
CA PRO A 13 -7.62 -27.99 -32.82
C PRO A 13 -6.60 -27.93 -31.68
N GLU A 14 -5.46 -27.24 -31.87
CA GLU A 14 -4.45 -27.09 -30.82
C GLU A 14 -4.87 -26.12 -29.68
N LEU A 15 -5.92 -25.33 -29.87
CA LEU A 15 -6.53 -24.44 -28.88
C LEU A 15 -7.88 -24.97 -28.35
N GLY A 16 -8.13 -26.29 -28.45
CA GLY A 16 -9.24 -26.94 -27.77
C GLY A 16 -9.06 -26.90 -26.25
N PHE A 17 -9.84 -26.05 -25.55
CA PHE A 17 -9.77 -25.90 -24.09
C PHE A 17 -10.76 -26.78 -23.31
N HIS A 18 -11.62 -27.54 -24.01
CA HIS A 18 -12.70 -28.33 -23.41
C HIS A 18 -12.20 -29.39 -22.41
N ASP A 19 -11.02 -29.97 -22.65
CA ASP A 19 -10.40 -30.97 -21.77
C ASP A 19 -9.26 -30.44 -20.90
N LYS A 20 -8.96 -29.14 -20.97
CA LYS A 20 -7.89 -28.54 -20.16
C LYS A 20 -8.37 -28.31 -18.72
N PRO A 21 -7.49 -28.38 -17.70
CA PRO A 21 -7.88 -28.23 -16.29
C PRO A 21 -8.50 -26.86 -15.93
N TYR A 22 -8.35 -25.87 -16.81
CA TYR A 22 -8.92 -24.52 -16.73
C TYR A 22 -10.10 -24.30 -17.70
N GLY A 23 -10.58 -25.35 -18.37
CA GLY A 23 -11.76 -25.26 -19.22
C GLY A 23 -12.98 -24.88 -18.37
N PRO A 24 -13.78 -23.86 -18.75
CA PRO A 24 -14.95 -23.43 -17.99
C PRO A 24 -16.02 -24.53 -17.87
N SER A 25 -15.96 -25.57 -18.72
CA SER A 25 -16.78 -26.78 -18.66
C SER A 25 -16.40 -27.75 -17.54
N LYS A 26 -15.20 -27.63 -16.93
CA LYS A 26 -14.72 -28.55 -15.87
C LYS A 26 -15.01 -28.09 -14.45
N ARG A 27 -15.32 -26.81 -14.25
CA ARG A 27 -15.75 -26.28 -12.96
C ARG A 27 -17.10 -25.61 -13.18
N ASP A 28 -18.16 -26.25 -12.73
CA ASP A 28 -19.48 -25.63 -12.66
C ASP A 28 -19.38 -24.38 -11.75
N PRO A 29 -19.50 -23.16 -12.30
CA PRO A 29 -19.35 -21.94 -11.51
C PRO A 29 -20.40 -21.83 -10.40
N LEU A 30 -21.61 -22.36 -10.63
CA LEU A 30 -22.65 -22.40 -9.62
C LEU A 30 -22.25 -23.35 -8.49
N LYS A 31 -21.67 -24.50 -8.83
CA LYS A 31 -21.17 -25.43 -7.81
C LYS A 31 -20.02 -24.86 -6.99
N VAL A 32 -19.11 -24.13 -7.62
CA VAL A 32 -18.03 -23.42 -6.92
C VAL A 32 -18.63 -22.37 -5.97
N PHE A 33 -19.60 -21.58 -6.43
CA PHE A 33 -20.30 -20.60 -5.61
C PHE A 33 -20.99 -21.27 -4.40
N GLU A 34 -21.78 -22.33 -4.62
CA GLU A 34 -22.44 -23.10 -3.55
C GLU A 34 -21.44 -23.63 -2.51
N ASN A 35 -20.32 -24.20 -2.97
CA ASN A 35 -19.28 -24.71 -2.09
C ASN A 35 -18.63 -23.59 -1.27
N ASN A 36 -18.39 -22.43 -1.89
CA ASN A 36 -17.84 -21.26 -1.19
C ASN A 36 -18.83 -20.71 -0.16
N VAL A 37 -20.12 -20.61 -0.51
CA VAL A 37 -21.20 -20.23 0.41
C VAL A 37 -21.25 -21.18 1.60
N ALA A 38 -21.20 -22.49 1.36
CA ALA A 38 -21.19 -23.49 2.42
C ALA A 38 -19.97 -23.34 3.34
N ALA A 39 -18.78 -23.10 2.78
CA ALA A 39 -17.56 -22.89 3.54
C ALA A 39 -17.63 -21.64 4.43
N VAL A 40 -18.15 -20.51 3.92
CA VAL A 40 -18.36 -19.30 4.72
C VAL A 40 -19.38 -19.54 5.83
N ASN A 41 -20.50 -20.22 5.54
CA ASN A 41 -21.51 -20.56 6.55
C ASN A 41 -20.92 -21.41 7.68
N GLU A 42 -20.16 -22.46 7.35
CA GLU A 42 -19.50 -23.30 8.34
C GLU A 42 -18.46 -22.52 9.16
N PHE A 43 -17.73 -21.59 8.54
CA PHE A 43 -16.84 -20.69 9.26
C PHE A 43 -17.61 -19.83 10.27
N VAL A 44 -18.70 -19.18 9.87
CA VAL A 44 -19.51 -18.33 10.77
C VAL A 44 -20.05 -19.15 11.94
N LYS A 45 -20.58 -20.36 11.70
CA LYS A 45 -21.07 -21.24 12.76
C LYS A 45 -19.96 -21.62 13.76
N LYS A 46 -18.79 -22.03 13.28
CA LYS A 46 -17.66 -22.41 14.15
C LYS A 46 -17.05 -21.24 14.90
N ASN A 47 -17.05 -20.06 14.29
CA ASN A 47 -16.39 -18.86 14.81
C ASN A 47 -17.37 -17.82 15.31
N LEU A 48 -18.60 -18.21 15.66
CA LEU A 48 -19.63 -17.29 16.16
C LEU A 48 -19.15 -16.39 17.32
N PRO A 49 -18.28 -16.83 18.26
CA PRO A 49 -17.72 -15.95 19.27
C PRO A 49 -16.93 -14.74 18.72
N SER A 50 -16.37 -14.80 17.50
CA SER A 50 -15.73 -13.64 16.87
C SER A 50 -16.72 -12.54 16.50
N PHE A 51 -18.01 -12.86 16.48
CA PHE A 51 -19.09 -11.93 16.22
C PHE A 51 -19.61 -11.23 17.48
N ASN A 52 -19.21 -11.66 18.69
CA ASN A 52 -19.61 -11.03 19.95
C ASN A 52 -19.23 -9.54 20.00
N GLY A 53 -20.08 -8.71 20.60
CA GLY A 53 -19.78 -7.30 20.86
C GLY A 53 -19.81 -6.36 19.65
N LEU A 54 -20.38 -6.75 18.49
CA LEU A 54 -20.70 -5.74 17.44
C LEU A 54 -21.77 -4.75 17.91
N GLY A 55 -22.62 -5.17 18.85
CA GLY A 55 -23.76 -4.38 19.30
C GLY A 55 -24.85 -4.20 18.25
N ASP A 56 -24.85 -5.02 17.19
CA ASP A 56 -25.72 -4.86 16.03
C ASP A 56 -26.34 -6.20 15.56
N LEU A 57 -27.44 -6.10 14.81
CA LEU A 57 -28.00 -7.18 14.01
C LEU A 57 -27.43 -7.06 12.59
N VAL A 58 -26.69 -8.09 12.17
CA VAL A 58 -26.03 -8.16 10.87
C VAL A 58 -26.84 -9.03 9.91
N GLU A 59 -27.06 -8.52 8.71
CA GLU A 59 -27.49 -9.27 7.53
C GLU A 59 -26.32 -9.37 6.55
N LEU A 60 -25.77 -10.57 6.40
CA LEU A 60 -24.71 -10.87 5.44
C LEU A 60 -25.26 -11.67 4.27
N GLN A 61 -25.36 -11.01 3.11
CA GLN A 61 -25.74 -11.63 1.86
C GLN A 61 -24.48 -12.08 1.10
N LEU A 62 -24.31 -13.39 0.88
CA LEU A 62 -23.25 -13.88 0.01
C LEU A 62 -23.72 -13.85 -1.44
N GLY A 63 -23.02 -13.12 -2.29
CA GLY A 63 -23.45 -12.90 -3.66
C GLY A 63 -23.09 -11.55 -4.24
N ASP A 64 -23.66 -11.26 -5.41
CA ASP A 64 -23.42 -10.03 -6.18
C ASP A 64 -24.60 -9.03 -6.15
N ALA A 65 -25.60 -9.28 -5.29
CA ALA A 65 -26.86 -8.53 -5.23
C ALA A 65 -27.68 -8.56 -6.54
N SER A 66 -27.37 -9.48 -7.45
CA SER A 66 -28.07 -9.66 -8.72
C SER A 66 -28.60 -11.09 -8.87
N TRP A 67 -28.00 -11.91 -9.71
CA TRP A 67 -28.49 -13.25 -10.08
C TRP A 67 -27.85 -14.36 -9.24
N HIS A 68 -26.70 -14.13 -8.60
CA HIS A 68 -26.04 -15.13 -7.73
C HIS A 68 -26.09 -14.68 -6.28
N ASN A 69 -27.13 -15.12 -5.55
CA ASN A 69 -27.28 -14.84 -4.12
C ASN A 69 -27.58 -16.13 -3.35
N SER A 70 -26.93 -16.30 -2.20
CA SER A 70 -27.32 -17.31 -1.21
C SER A 70 -28.54 -16.87 -0.41
N LEU A 71 -29.02 -17.70 0.51
CA LEU A 71 -29.80 -17.18 1.63
C LEU A 71 -28.91 -16.27 2.50
N PRO A 72 -29.42 -15.14 3.03
CA PRO A 72 -28.66 -14.30 3.95
C PRO A 72 -28.31 -15.05 5.24
N ILE A 73 -27.19 -14.69 5.83
CA ILE A 73 -26.78 -15.11 7.18
C ILE A 73 -27.15 -13.97 8.14
N PHE A 74 -28.01 -14.26 9.12
CA PHE A 74 -28.39 -13.30 10.15
C PHE A 74 -27.61 -13.57 11.43
N ILE A 75 -26.86 -12.57 11.89
CA ILE A 75 -26.03 -12.66 13.09
C ILE A 75 -26.49 -11.57 14.05
N ASP A 76 -27.13 -11.95 15.15
CA ASP A 76 -27.54 -11.03 16.21
C ASP A 76 -26.45 -10.93 17.28
N SER A 77 -25.74 -9.80 17.30
CA SER A 77 -24.70 -9.49 18.28
C SER A 77 -25.10 -8.32 19.21
N ARG A 78 -26.39 -8.03 19.36
CA ARG A 78 -26.87 -6.99 20.28
C ARG A 78 -26.70 -7.40 21.75
N ALA A 79 -26.67 -8.70 22.03
CA ALA A 79 -26.33 -9.27 23.32
C ALA A 79 -24.82 -9.53 23.46
N ALA A 80 -24.37 -9.90 24.67
CA ALA A 80 -22.96 -10.22 24.93
C ALA A 80 -22.46 -11.41 24.09
N GLU A 81 -23.31 -12.41 23.85
CA GLU A 81 -23.03 -13.56 22.99
C GLU A 81 -23.83 -13.45 21.69
N ALA A 82 -23.12 -13.57 20.56
CA ALA A 82 -23.72 -13.53 19.24
C ALA A 82 -24.51 -14.82 18.96
N LYS A 83 -25.62 -14.68 18.22
CA LYS A 83 -26.50 -15.80 17.84
C LYS A 83 -26.78 -15.77 16.34
N LEU A 84 -26.87 -16.94 15.73
CA LEU A 84 -27.44 -17.07 14.40
C LEU A 84 -28.96 -17.07 14.50
N LEU A 85 -29.61 -16.36 13.59
CA LEU A 85 -31.05 -16.36 13.46
C LEU A 85 -31.46 -17.01 12.14
N ASP A 86 -32.58 -17.74 12.15
CA ASP A 86 -33.18 -18.28 10.93
C ASP A 86 -33.85 -17.19 10.09
N SER A 87 -34.30 -16.11 10.73
CA SER A 87 -34.89 -14.93 10.09
C SER A 87 -34.73 -13.68 10.96
N ILE A 88 -34.87 -12.49 10.35
CA ILE A 88 -34.95 -11.21 11.07
C ILE A 88 -36.25 -11.18 11.92
N PRO A 89 -36.20 -10.75 13.19
CA PRO A 89 -37.40 -10.59 14.01
C PRO A 89 -38.36 -9.54 13.44
N GLU A 90 -39.67 -9.75 13.59
CA GLU A 90 -40.69 -8.82 13.08
C GLU A 90 -40.51 -7.39 13.62
N GLY A 91 -40.55 -6.41 12.72
CA GLY A 91 -40.39 -4.99 13.06
C GLY A 91 -38.96 -4.55 13.40
N VAL A 92 -37.95 -5.41 13.23
CA VAL A 92 -36.54 -5.09 13.45
C VAL A 92 -35.82 -4.92 12.11
N GLU A 93 -35.08 -3.83 11.93
CA GLU A 93 -34.18 -3.64 10.79
C GLU A 93 -32.73 -3.93 11.21
N PRO A 94 -31.98 -4.73 10.44
CA PRO A 94 -30.53 -4.89 10.64
C PRO A 94 -29.81 -3.55 10.51
N GLY A 95 -28.97 -3.21 11.49
CA GLY A 95 -28.15 -1.99 11.44
C GLY A 95 -26.96 -2.14 10.48
N THR A 96 -26.51 -3.37 10.23
CA THR A 96 -25.44 -3.69 9.29
C THR A 96 -25.96 -4.64 8.21
N LYS A 97 -25.94 -4.17 6.95
CA LYS A 97 -26.26 -4.96 5.77
C LYS A 97 -25.07 -4.99 4.83
N VAL A 98 -24.56 -6.18 4.52
CA VAL A 98 -23.38 -6.34 3.64
C VAL A 98 -23.67 -7.40 2.60
N THR A 99 -23.44 -7.05 1.33
CA THR A 99 -23.46 -8.01 0.23
C THR A 99 -22.06 -8.17 -0.35
N ILE A 100 -21.52 -9.39 -0.36
CA ILE A 100 -20.17 -9.67 -0.82
C ILE A 100 -20.06 -11.09 -1.39
N MET A 101 -19.27 -11.27 -2.44
CA MET A 101 -19.02 -12.61 -2.99
C MET A 101 -18.26 -13.49 -1.98
N PRO A 102 -18.63 -14.78 -1.84
CA PRO A 102 -18.07 -15.65 -0.81
C PRO A 102 -16.56 -15.90 -0.97
N GLU A 103 -16.02 -15.88 -2.20
CA GLU A 103 -14.58 -16.02 -2.44
C GLU A 103 -13.75 -14.91 -1.79
N TYR A 104 -14.24 -13.66 -1.73
CA TYR A 104 -13.51 -12.58 -1.05
C TYR A 104 -13.53 -12.75 0.46
N VAL A 105 -14.61 -13.33 1.00
CA VAL A 105 -14.68 -13.68 2.43
C VAL A 105 -13.70 -14.83 2.73
N LEU A 106 -13.61 -15.83 1.86
CA LEU A 106 -12.64 -16.93 1.99
C LEU A 106 -11.20 -16.44 1.87
N ASP A 107 -10.91 -15.51 0.95
CA ASP A 107 -9.59 -14.89 0.83
C ASP A 107 -9.19 -14.18 2.13
N VAL A 108 -10.15 -13.59 2.85
CA VAL A 108 -9.93 -13.00 4.18
C VAL A 108 -9.67 -14.10 5.21
N ILE A 109 -10.52 -15.13 5.28
CA ILE A 109 -10.39 -16.27 6.21
C ILE A 109 -9.04 -16.96 6.08
N GLU A 110 -8.54 -17.10 4.85
CA GLU A 110 -7.27 -17.75 4.55
C GLU A 110 -6.06 -16.81 4.66
N GLY A 111 -6.28 -15.52 4.98
CA GLY A 111 -5.23 -14.51 5.10
C GLY A 111 -4.60 -14.09 3.77
N ARG A 112 -5.22 -14.45 2.63
CA ARG A 112 -4.81 -14.04 1.29
C ARG A 112 -5.11 -12.57 1.03
N GLN A 113 -6.13 -12.03 1.70
CA GLN A 113 -6.51 -10.63 1.64
C GLN A 113 -6.79 -10.06 3.03
N HIS A 114 -6.42 -8.80 3.26
CA HIS A 114 -6.77 -8.11 4.49
C HIS A 114 -8.30 -7.83 4.55
N PRO A 115 -8.95 -8.03 5.72
CA PRO A 115 -10.40 -7.90 5.89
C PRO A 115 -10.95 -6.55 5.45
N PHE A 116 -10.34 -5.46 5.90
CA PHE A 116 -10.78 -4.10 5.57
C PHE A 116 -10.88 -3.87 4.06
N SER A 117 -9.84 -4.20 3.29
CA SER A 117 -9.85 -3.93 1.85
C SER A 117 -10.79 -4.86 1.09
N ALA A 118 -10.94 -6.12 1.53
CA ALA A 118 -11.91 -7.02 0.92
C ALA A 118 -13.34 -6.47 1.07
N PHE A 119 -13.74 -6.14 2.31
CA PHE A 119 -15.09 -5.65 2.60
C PHE A 119 -15.34 -4.24 2.09
N ALA A 120 -14.37 -3.32 2.18
CA ALA A 120 -14.52 -1.96 1.68
C ALA A 120 -14.65 -1.92 0.16
N LYS A 121 -13.86 -2.73 -0.56
CA LYS A 121 -13.83 -2.72 -2.03
C LYS A 121 -14.96 -3.55 -2.64
N TYR A 122 -15.17 -4.77 -2.14
CA TYR A 122 -16.09 -5.73 -2.75
C TYR A 122 -17.45 -5.78 -2.05
N GLY A 123 -17.49 -5.49 -0.75
CA GLY A 123 -18.74 -5.40 0.03
C GLY A 123 -19.26 -3.99 0.25
N ARG A 124 -18.52 -2.96 -0.18
CA ARG A 124 -18.79 -1.53 0.10
C ARG A 124 -19.03 -1.22 1.58
N TYR A 125 -18.40 -2.00 2.46
CA TYR A 125 -18.59 -1.91 3.91
C TYR A 125 -17.27 -1.56 4.61
N ILE A 126 -17.35 -0.55 5.48
CA ILE A 126 -16.24 -0.10 6.33
C ILE A 126 -16.74 -0.19 7.78
N GLY A 127 -16.22 -1.16 8.54
CA GLY A 127 -16.63 -1.40 9.92
C GLY A 127 -16.08 -2.71 10.48
N GLU A 128 -16.44 -3.01 11.72
CA GLU A 128 -15.85 -4.08 12.52
C GLU A 128 -16.22 -5.49 12.06
N LEU A 129 -17.35 -5.65 11.34
CA LEU A 129 -17.80 -6.96 10.83
C LEU A 129 -16.69 -7.66 10.02
N SER A 130 -15.98 -6.90 9.17
CA SER A 130 -14.91 -7.43 8.31
C SER A 130 -13.84 -8.20 9.11
N SER A 131 -13.52 -7.72 10.31
CA SER A 131 -12.51 -8.32 11.17
C SER A 131 -12.94 -9.63 11.81
N CYS A 132 -14.25 -9.95 11.85
CA CYS A 132 -14.76 -11.21 12.40
C CYS A 132 -14.31 -12.43 11.56
N PHE A 133 -13.96 -12.19 10.30
CA PHE A 133 -13.58 -13.21 9.32
C PHE A 133 -12.06 -13.45 9.25
N ALA A 134 -11.26 -12.62 9.90
CA ALA A 134 -9.82 -12.73 9.77
C ALA A 134 -9.28 -13.95 10.56
N PRO A 135 -8.23 -14.64 10.06
CA PRO A 135 -7.67 -15.82 10.70
C PRO A 135 -7.12 -15.57 12.10
N MET A 136 -6.75 -14.32 12.42
CA MET A 136 -6.31 -13.92 13.76
C MET A 136 -7.45 -13.39 14.64
N GLY A 137 -8.71 -13.60 14.22
CA GLY A 137 -9.91 -13.11 14.88
C GLY A 137 -10.13 -11.61 14.70
N ARG A 138 -11.06 -11.07 15.48
CA ARG A 138 -11.33 -9.63 15.49
C ARG A 138 -10.08 -8.84 15.80
N ALA A 139 -9.95 -7.73 15.09
CA ALA A 139 -9.10 -6.64 15.52
C ALA A 139 -9.50 -6.26 16.94
N VAL A 140 -8.66 -6.64 17.90
CA VAL A 140 -8.62 -5.89 19.16
C VAL A 140 -8.21 -4.46 18.80
N PRO A 141 -8.74 -3.44 19.48
CA PRO A 141 -8.16 -2.10 19.41
C PRO A 141 -6.66 -2.27 19.52
N ALA A 142 -5.92 -1.69 18.57
CA ALA A 142 -4.47 -1.67 18.66
C ALA A 142 -4.16 -1.26 20.09
N THR A 143 -3.47 -2.12 20.84
CA THR A 143 -3.12 -1.92 22.24
C THR A 143 -3.00 -0.43 22.47
N THR A 144 -3.98 0.14 23.16
CA THR A 144 -4.05 1.58 23.36
C THR A 144 -2.69 2.01 23.93
N ALA A 145 -2.22 3.22 23.64
CA ALA A 145 -0.84 3.61 23.97
C ALA A 145 -0.48 3.33 25.45
N ASP A 146 -1.47 3.31 26.36
CA ASP A 146 -1.39 2.93 27.78
C ASP A 146 -1.06 1.45 28.07
N ARG A 147 -1.22 0.54 27.10
CA ARG A 147 -0.84 -0.89 27.21
C ARG A 147 0.47 -1.23 26.53
N LEU A 148 1.04 -0.29 25.77
CA LEU A 148 2.38 -0.44 25.21
C LEU A 148 3.38 -0.04 26.29
N ASP A 149 4.41 -0.87 26.48
CA ASP A 149 5.56 -0.48 27.31
C ASP A 149 6.39 0.55 26.51
N PRO A 150 6.40 1.84 26.90
CA PRO A 150 7.09 2.87 26.12
C PRO A 150 8.60 2.63 26.05
N GLU A 151 9.16 1.88 27.00
CA GLU A 151 10.59 1.53 27.01
C GLU A 151 10.97 0.51 25.94
N ARG A 152 9.99 -0.26 25.44
CA ARG A 152 10.19 -1.23 24.37
C ARG A 152 9.95 -0.65 22.97
N LEU A 153 9.33 0.51 22.87
CA LEU A 153 9.05 1.13 21.58
C LEU A 153 10.34 1.58 20.89
N PRO A 154 10.40 1.55 19.55
CA PRO A 154 11.55 2.04 18.78
C PRO A 154 11.94 3.46 19.18
N LYS A 155 13.19 3.61 19.61
CA LYS A 155 13.84 4.90 19.90
C LYS A 155 14.92 5.16 18.83
N PRO A 156 15.22 6.43 18.49
CA PRO A 156 16.31 6.75 17.57
C PRO A 156 17.63 6.07 17.98
N THR A 157 18.24 5.35 17.04
CA THR A 157 19.49 4.60 17.26
C THR A 157 20.37 4.63 16.02
N GLU A 158 21.67 4.46 16.20
CA GLU A 158 22.64 4.26 15.10
C GLU A 158 22.94 2.76 14.87
N ASP A 159 22.44 1.87 15.74
CA ASP A 159 22.63 0.42 15.59
C ASP A 159 21.69 -0.14 14.51
N VAL A 160 22.25 -0.45 13.34
CA VAL A 160 21.54 -1.12 12.23
C VAL A 160 20.87 -2.43 12.65
N ARG A 161 21.44 -3.17 13.61
CA ARG A 161 20.80 -4.41 14.08
C ARG A 161 19.53 -4.11 14.88
N GLN A 162 19.54 -3.05 15.70
CA GLN A 162 18.34 -2.59 16.39
C GLN A 162 17.30 -2.09 15.38
N ILE A 163 17.69 -1.30 14.38
CA ILE A 163 16.78 -0.84 13.31
C ILE A 163 16.09 -2.03 12.62
N LYS A 164 16.87 -3.07 12.25
CA LYS A 164 16.32 -4.29 11.64
C LYS A 164 15.36 -5.01 12.58
N ARG A 165 15.67 -5.12 13.88
CA ARG A 165 14.75 -5.71 14.88
C ARG A 165 13.45 -4.92 15.01
N ASP A 166 13.56 -3.59 15.10
CA ASP A 166 12.41 -2.70 15.27
C ASP A 166 11.46 -2.73 14.08
N ILE A 167 11.98 -2.77 12.84
CA ILE A 167 11.16 -2.95 11.64
C ILE A 167 10.37 -4.26 11.72
N LEU A 168 10.99 -5.36 12.16
CA LEU A 168 10.32 -6.66 12.25
C LEU A 168 9.27 -6.70 13.37
N GLU A 169 9.61 -6.21 14.57
CA GLU A 169 8.75 -6.28 15.75
C GLU A 169 7.62 -5.26 15.70
N TRP A 170 7.93 -4.02 15.31
CA TRP A 170 7.04 -2.87 15.45
C TRP A 170 6.55 -2.30 14.12
N GLY A 171 7.15 -2.70 13.00
CA GLY A 171 6.75 -2.21 11.66
C GLY A 171 7.30 -0.84 11.34
N TYR A 172 8.06 -0.24 12.25
CA TYR A 172 8.80 0.99 12.03
C TYR A 172 10.05 1.03 12.90
N ALA A 173 11.02 1.85 12.52
CA ALA A 173 12.26 2.09 13.26
C ALA A 173 12.77 3.50 12.99
N PHE A 174 13.75 3.94 13.79
CA PHE A 174 14.42 5.22 13.60
C PHE A 174 15.93 5.04 13.50
N ALA A 175 16.52 5.51 12.40
CA ALA A 175 17.95 5.70 12.31
C ALA A 175 18.30 7.14 12.73
N ALA A 176 18.89 7.28 13.91
CA ALA A 176 19.36 8.56 14.43
C ALA A 176 20.55 9.06 13.62
N ASN A 177 20.71 10.40 13.54
CA ASN A 177 21.86 11.05 12.91
C ASN A 177 22.16 10.55 11.48
N ALA A 178 21.14 10.09 10.77
CA ALA A 178 21.28 9.61 9.40
C ALA A 178 21.72 10.73 8.45
N LEU A 179 21.36 11.98 8.76
CA LEU A 179 21.94 13.16 8.14
C LEU A 179 22.58 14.04 9.21
N SER A 180 23.77 14.58 8.91
CA SER A 180 24.40 15.64 9.69
C SER A 180 23.57 16.93 9.65
N PRO A 181 23.74 17.84 10.64
CA PRO A 181 23.08 19.14 10.63
C PRO A 181 23.31 19.94 9.33
N GLU A 182 24.51 19.86 8.77
CA GLU A 182 24.87 20.49 7.50
C GLU A 182 24.09 19.88 6.32
N GLN A 183 24.02 18.55 6.23
CA GLN A 183 23.23 17.87 5.21
C GLN A 183 21.74 18.19 5.33
N VAL A 184 21.20 18.19 6.55
CA VAL A 184 19.80 18.60 6.81
C VAL A 184 19.56 20.01 6.30
N LYS A 185 20.46 20.95 6.59
CA LYS A 185 20.34 22.35 6.15
C LYS A 185 20.33 22.46 4.62
N ILE A 186 21.23 21.76 3.95
CA ILE A 186 21.35 21.73 2.48
C ILE A 186 20.06 21.20 1.86
N VAL A 187 19.65 19.98 2.23
CA VAL A 187 18.47 19.31 1.68
C VAL A 187 17.19 20.09 1.98
N LYS A 188 17.03 20.61 3.20
CA LYS A 188 15.88 21.43 3.57
C LYS A 188 15.81 22.72 2.75
N THR A 189 16.94 23.38 2.53
CA THR A 189 17.01 24.61 1.74
C THR A 189 16.61 24.35 0.29
N ALA A 190 17.11 23.28 -0.32
CA ALA A 190 16.71 22.86 -1.66
C ALA A 190 15.19 22.60 -1.73
N LEU A 191 14.64 21.88 -0.75
CA LEU A 191 13.20 21.64 -0.68
C LEU A 191 12.38 22.93 -0.54
N ASP A 192 12.77 23.84 0.36
CA ASP A 192 12.05 25.09 0.59
C ASP A 192 12.07 25.98 -0.67
N GLN A 193 13.21 26.03 -1.36
CA GLN A 193 13.38 26.75 -2.63
C GLN A 193 12.52 26.14 -3.74
N GLN A 194 12.57 24.81 -3.91
CA GLN A 194 11.77 24.10 -4.92
C GLN A 194 10.27 24.30 -4.67
N ALA A 195 9.83 24.12 -3.42
CA ALA A 195 8.43 24.31 -3.04
C ALA A 195 7.96 25.75 -3.29
N ALA A 196 8.80 26.75 -3.01
CA ALA A 196 8.53 28.16 -3.30
C ALA A 196 8.49 28.44 -4.82
N GLY A 197 9.42 27.84 -5.58
CA GLY A 197 9.46 27.93 -7.03
C GLY A 197 8.19 27.42 -7.69
N GLU A 198 7.70 26.25 -7.27
CA GLU A 198 6.44 25.68 -7.77
C GLU A 198 5.23 26.56 -7.47
N ARG A 199 5.17 27.17 -6.28
CA ARG A 199 4.10 28.12 -5.93
C ARG A 199 4.17 29.35 -6.82
N LYS A 200 5.36 29.91 -7.03
CA LYS A 200 5.58 31.09 -7.89
C LYS A 200 5.23 30.80 -9.35
N ALA A 201 5.50 29.59 -9.82
CA ALA A 201 5.18 29.15 -11.18
C ALA A 201 3.71 28.72 -11.36
N GLY A 202 2.91 28.65 -10.29
CA GLY A 202 1.50 28.24 -10.36
C GLY A 202 1.28 26.75 -10.57
N ILE A 203 2.29 25.92 -10.33
CA ILE A 203 2.25 24.45 -10.54
C ILE A 203 2.32 23.65 -9.23
N ALA A 204 2.34 24.32 -8.07
CA ALA A 204 2.40 23.66 -6.78
C ALA A 204 1.20 22.74 -6.55
N HIS A 205 1.47 21.51 -6.11
CA HIS A 205 0.42 20.61 -5.67
C HIS A 205 0.01 20.93 -4.23
N ILE A 206 -1.12 21.60 -4.09
CA ILE A 206 -1.70 22.01 -2.82
C ILE A 206 -2.86 21.10 -2.46
N ASP A 207 -2.86 20.56 -1.25
CA ASP A 207 -3.92 19.67 -0.79
C ASP A 207 -5.30 20.38 -0.83
N PRO A 208 -6.39 19.66 -1.14
CA PRO A 208 -7.73 20.25 -1.18
C PRO A 208 -8.12 20.94 0.13
N THR A 209 -8.73 22.13 0.01
CA THR A 209 -9.14 22.94 1.17
C THR A 209 -10.57 22.69 1.62
N SER A 210 -11.32 21.80 0.96
CA SER A 210 -12.76 21.60 1.17
C SER A 210 -13.16 21.17 2.58
N GLN A 211 -12.24 20.52 3.32
CA GLN A 211 -12.45 20.11 4.71
C GLN A 211 -11.61 20.90 5.71
N MET A 212 -10.95 21.98 5.26
CA MET A 212 -10.05 22.76 6.10
C MET A 212 -10.82 23.82 6.91
N LYS A 213 -10.47 23.95 8.19
CA LYS A 213 -11.04 25.00 9.05
C LYS A 213 -10.61 26.40 8.55
N PRO A 214 -11.43 27.45 8.77
CA PRO A 214 -11.05 28.82 8.41
C PRO A 214 -9.75 29.26 9.09
N GLY A 215 -8.87 29.94 8.35
CA GLY A 215 -7.60 30.50 8.86
C GLY A 215 -6.40 29.56 8.81
N PHE A 216 -6.58 28.29 8.45
CA PHE A 216 -5.48 27.34 8.27
C PHE A 216 -4.92 27.36 6.85
N LYS A 217 -3.70 26.85 6.68
CA LYS A 217 -3.02 26.78 5.39
C LYS A 217 -3.02 25.34 4.87
N PRO A 218 -3.26 25.11 3.58
CA PRO A 218 -3.21 23.76 3.02
C PRO A 218 -1.77 23.26 2.92
N ASN A 219 -1.60 21.96 3.06
CA ASN A 219 -0.31 21.31 2.86
C ASN A 219 0.14 21.45 1.40
N GLN A 220 1.46 21.40 1.19
CA GLN A 220 2.04 21.26 -0.15
C GLN A 220 2.73 19.91 -0.26
N ARG A 221 2.53 19.25 -1.40
CA ARG A 221 3.33 18.09 -1.81
C ARG A 221 4.25 18.47 -2.95
N VAL A 222 5.51 18.05 -2.85
CA VAL A 222 6.51 18.24 -3.90
C VAL A 222 6.81 16.87 -4.48
N TRP A 223 6.30 16.60 -5.68
CA TRP A 223 6.42 15.29 -6.33
C TRP A 223 7.74 15.11 -7.07
N ASN A 224 8.17 13.89 -7.39
CA ASN A 224 9.32 13.59 -8.26
C ASN A 224 10.61 14.37 -7.89
N LEU A 225 11.03 14.27 -6.62
CA LEU A 225 12.23 14.97 -6.12
C LEU A 225 13.52 14.56 -6.85
N VAL A 226 13.56 13.35 -7.40
CA VAL A 226 14.67 12.84 -8.22
C VAL A 226 14.99 13.80 -9.37
N ASN A 227 13.99 14.53 -9.89
CA ASN A 227 14.15 15.45 -11.01
C ASN A 227 14.30 16.93 -10.58
N LYS A 228 14.55 17.21 -9.28
CA LYS A 228 14.42 18.56 -8.68
C LYS A 228 15.64 19.07 -7.90
N GLY A 229 16.76 18.36 -7.97
CA GLY A 229 18.01 18.78 -7.33
C GLY A 229 18.98 17.62 -7.16
N ASP A 230 20.28 17.90 -7.30
CA ASP A 230 21.33 16.90 -7.15
C ASP A 230 21.39 16.38 -5.70
N GLU A 231 21.02 17.21 -4.72
CA GLU A 231 20.96 16.85 -3.29
C GLU A 231 19.94 15.73 -3.02
N PHE A 232 18.86 15.66 -3.81
CA PHE A 232 17.88 14.59 -3.73
C PHE A 232 18.41 13.30 -4.36
N LEU A 233 19.13 13.41 -5.49
CA LEU A 233 19.82 12.25 -6.09
C LEU A 233 20.88 11.69 -5.14
N ASP A 234 21.62 12.55 -4.45
CA ASP A 234 22.66 12.16 -3.50
C ASP A 234 22.07 11.36 -2.31
N LEU A 235 20.86 11.70 -1.85
CA LEU A 235 20.17 10.92 -0.81
C LEU A 235 19.91 9.47 -1.22
N LEU A 236 19.75 9.16 -2.51
CA LEU A 236 19.59 7.78 -2.99
C LEU A 236 20.87 6.95 -2.82
N ASN A 237 22.03 7.59 -2.58
CA ASN A 237 23.30 6.95 -2.28
C ASN A 237 23.55 6.73 -0.78
N HIS A 238 22.56 7.00 0.07
CA HIS A 238 22.72 6.85 1.51
C HIS A 238 22.99 5.38 1.91
N PRO A 239 24.04 5.05 2.69
CA PRO A 239 24.43 3.66 3.01
C PRO A 239 23.34 2.82 3.67
N LEU A 240 22.46 3.46 4.45
CA LEU A 240 21.31 2.77 5.06
C LEU A 240 20.37 2.13 4.02
N ILE A 241 20.28 2.68 2.82
CA ILE A 241 19.50 2.10 1.72
C ILE A 241 20.13 0.75 1.33
N ASP A 242 21.45 0.71 1.14
CA ASP A 242 22.17 -0.50 0.76
C ASP A 242 22.14 -1.58 1.86
N GLU A 243 22.04 -1.18 3.13
CA GLU A 243 21.98 -2.10 4.27
C GLU A 243 20.59 -2.67 4.55
N ILE A 244 19.54 -1.87 4.34
CA ILE A 244 18.17 -2.21 4.74
C ILE A 244 17.36 -2.75 3.57
N ILE A 245 17.43 -2.12 2.39
CA ILE A 245 16.54 -2.45 1.27
C ILE A 245 16.81 -3.86 0.72
N PRO A 246 18.05 -4.27 0.44
CA PRO A 246 18.35 -5.64 0.01
C PRO A 246 17.93 -6.69 1.05
N TRP A 247 18.15 -6.39 2.34
CA TRP A 247 17.78 -7.28 3.44
C TRP A 247 16.26 -7.47 3.58
N TYR A 248 15.48 -6.40 3.43
CA TYR A 248 14.04 -6.43 3.70
C TYR A 248 13.19 -6.76 2.46
N LEU A 249 13.48 -6.11 1.33
CA LEU A 249 12.71 -6.21 0.08
C LEU A 249 13.37 -7.12 -0.97
N GLY A 250 14.64 -7.48 -0.77
CA GLY A 250 15.45 -8.28 -1.69
C GLY A 250 16.33 -7.41 -2.59
N ASN A 251 17.40 -8.01 -3.13
CA ASN A 251 18.44 -7.31 -3.90
C ASN A 251 17.94 -6.57 -5.15
N ALA A 252 16.79 -6.98 -5.70
CA ALA A 252 16.19 -6.38 -6.88
C ALA A 252 15.10 -5.34 -6.54
N ALA A 253 15.00 -4.89 -5.30
CA ALA A 253 14.09 -3.80 -4.94
C ALA A 253 14.46 -2.51 -5.67
N HIS A 254 13.49 -1.61 -5.82
CA HIS A 254 13.65 -0.37 -6.55
C HIS A 254 12.88 0.77 -5.89
N VAL A 255 13.19 2.01 -6.24
CA VAL A 255 12.43 3.17 -5.79
C VAL A 255 11.08 3.17 -6.48
N SER A 256 10.04 3.29 -5.66
CA SER A 256 8.64 3.35 -6.07
C SER A 256 8.18 4.80 -6.23
N SER A 257 8.63 5.68 -5.34
CA SER A 257 8.44 7.13 -5.47
C SER A 257 9.39 7.90 -4.56
N PHE A 258 9.65 9.17 -4.89
CA PHE A 258 10.41 10.05 -4.00
C PHE A 258 9.86 11.48 -3.98
N ASN A 259 9.24 11.86 -2.85
CA ASN A 259 8.43 13.07 -2.74
C ASN A 259 8.68 13.79 -1.41
N ALA A 260 8.17 15.01 -1.26
CA ALA A 260 8.12 15.70 0.03
C ALA A 260 6.70 16.08 0.42
N ASN A 261 6.41 16.00 1.71
CA ASN A 261 5.18 16.50 2.31
C ASN A 261 5.53 17.66 3.26
N ILE A 262 4.93 18.83 3.01
CA ILE A 262 5.10 20.02 3.84
C ILE A 262 3.79 20.27 4.59
N SER A 263 3.74 19.80 5.84
CA SER A 263 2.58 19.96 6.71
C SER A 263 2.51 21.39 7.24
N GLN A 264 1.45 22.12 6.94
CA GLN A 264 1.25 23.49 7.42
C GLN A 264 0.56 23.51 8.79
N PRO A 265 0.68 24.63 9.55
CA PRO A 265 -0.10 24.87 10.75
C PRO A 265 -1.62 24.66 10.53
N GLY A 266 -2.18 23.84 11.43
CA GLY A 266 -3.52 23.25 11.47
C GLY A 266 -4.04 22.66 10.17
N SER A 267 -3.15 21.94 9.49
CA SER A 267 -3.49 20.99 8.44
C SER A 267 -4.55 19.98 8.89
N ASN A 268 -5.31 19.46 7.93
CA ASN A 268 -6.28 18.39 8.20
C ASN A 268 -5.56 17.10 8.65
N ALA A 269 -6.18 16.37 9.58
CA ALA A 269 -5.75 15.03 9.93
C ALA A 269 -5.96 14.10 8.73
N MET A 270 -4.96 13.27 8.42
CA MET A 270 -5.19 12.15 7.50
C MET A 270 -5.94 11.04 8.22
N VAL A 271 -6.80 10.34 7.50
CA VAL A 271 -7.36 9.07 7.99
C VAL A 271 -6.23 8.06 8.09
N MET A 272 -6.27 7.23 9.12
CA MET A 272 -5.35 6.09 9.26
C MET A 272 -5.40 5.23 8.01
N HIS A 273 -4.22 4.92 7.49
CA HIS A 273 -4.06 4.12 6.29
C HIS A 273 -2.78 3.29 6.35
N ARG A 274 -2.59 2.47 5.32
CA ARG A 274 -1.44 1.63 5.05
C ARG A 274 -1.07 1.91 3.60
N ASP A 275 0.18 2.23 3.31
CA ASP A 275 0.60 2.54 1.93
C ASP A 275 0.39 1.34 0.98
N GLN A 276 0.41 0.13 1.54
CA GLN A 276 0.11 -1.11 0.83
C GLN A 276 -1.36 -1.22 0.37
N MET A 277 -2.30 -0.45 0.91
CA MET A 277 -3.73 -0.63 0.62
C MET A 277 -4.11 -0.46 -0.87
N ASN A 278 -3.25 0.22 -1.63
CA ASN A 278 -3.41 0.43 -3.07
C ASN A 278 -2.70 -0.63 -3.94
N LYS A 279 -1.96 -1.57 -3.33
CA LYS A 279 -1.20 -2.64 -3.99
C LYS A 279 -1.98 -3.96 -3.86
N HIS A 280 -2.07 -4.73 -4.96
CA HIS A 280 -2.94 -5.90 -5.05
C HIS A 280 -2.17 -7.20 -5.35
N PRO A 281 -2.53 -8.34 -4.72
CA PRO A 281 -3.53 -8.48 -3.65
C PRO A 281 -3.07 -7.81 -2.35
N GLU A 282 -4.00 -7.23 -1.60
CA GLU A 282 -3.66 -6.50 -0.38
C GLU A 282 -3.47 -7.49 0.79
N THR A 283 -2.29 -8.10 0.86
CA THR A 283 -1.97 -9.18 1.80
C THR A 283 -1.33 -8.67 3.09
N ILE A 284 -1.49 -9.41 4.18
CA ILE A 284 -0.76 -9.19 5.44
C ILE A 284 0.47 -10.09 5.57
N ALA A 285 0.67 -11.07 4.67
CA ALA A 285 1.71 -12.09 4.81
C ALA A 285 3.13 -11.54 4.64
N PHE A 286 3.29 -10.53 3.79
CA PHE A 286 4.57 -9.87 3.55
C PHE A 286 4.36 -8.45 3.04
N SER A 287 5.36 -7.61 3.25
CA SER A 287 5.34 -6.22 2.78
C SER A 287 5.74 -6.13 1.31
N TYR A 288 5.06 -5.29 0.54
CA TYR A 288 5.44 -4.91 -0.82
C TYR A 288 6.46 -3.78 -0.87
N GLY A 289 6.62 -3.02 0.21
CA GLY A 289 7.47 -1.85 0.22
C GLY A 289 7.86 -1.35 1.61
N LEU A 290 8.91 -0.54 1.64
CA LEU A 290 9.46 0.05 2.85
C LEU A 290 9.74 1.52 2.56
N SER A 291 9.21 2.40 3.40
CA SER A 291 9.33 3.84 3.23
C SER A 291 10.38 4.42 4.15
N PHE A 292 11.18 5.35 3.64
CA PHE A 292 12.15 6.16 4.38
C PHE A 292 11.60 7.58 4.48
N MET A 293 11.28 8.03 5.69
CA MET A 293 10.79 9.36 5.98
C MET A 293 11.87 10.19 6.69
N TRP A 294 12.51 11.09 5.94
CA TRP A 294 13.61 11.93 6.43
C TRP A 294 13.07 13.17 7.12
N TYR A 295 13.49 13.40 8.36
CA TYR A 295 13.04 14.55 9.16
C TYR A 295 13.96 15.74 8.94
N MET A 296 13.44 16.78 8.28
CA MET A 296 14.20 18.00 7.99
C MET A 296 14.17 19.01 9.15
N ILE A 297 13.33 18.77 10.15
CA ILE A 297 13.24 19.51 11.40
C ILE A 297 12.97 18.55 12.55
N ASP A 298 13.20 19.00 13.78
CA ASP A 298 12.70 18.32 14.97
C ASP A 298 11.19 18.11 14.82
N THR A 299 10.78 16.85 14.86
CA THR A 299 9.41 16.42 14.65
C THR A 299 8.87 15.92 15.96
N THR A 300 7.84 16.60 16.46
CA THR A 300 7.16 16.33 17.72
C THR A 300 5.67 16.14 17.49
N GLU A 301 4.94 15.66 18.49
CA GLU A 301 3.47 15.55 18.42
C GLU A 301 2.82 16.89 18.04
N GLU A 302 3.24 17.99 18.68
CA GLU A 302 2.77 19.35 18.38
C GLU A 302 3.04 19.78 16.93
N ARG A 303 4.14 19.32 16.33
CA ARG A 303 4.50 19.63 14.93
C ARG A 303 3.82 18.70 13.93
N GLY A 304 2.90 17.86 14.38
CA GLY A 304 2.18 16.91 13.53
C GLY A 304 3.05 15.74 13.09
N ALA A 305 3.86 15.21 14.01
CA ALA A 305 4.56 13.94 13.81
C ALA A 305 3.61 12.87 13.25
N THR A 306 4.13 12.03 12.36
CA THR A 306 3.38 10.91 11.83
C THR A 306 2.92 10.03 12.99
N ARG A 307 1.64 9.70 13.03
CA ARG A 307 1.09 8.80 14.04
C ARG A 307 1.13 7.38 13.54
N VAL A 308 1.55 6.45 14.38
CA VAL A 308 1.70 5.03 14.04
C VAL A 308 1.05 4.12 15.06
N TYR A 309 0.59 2.96 14.61
CA TYR A 309 0.22 1.85 15.49
C TYR A 309 1.33 0.79 15.52
N PRO A 310 2.13 0.74 16.60
CA PRO A 310 3.25 -0.19 16.71
C PRO A 310 2.82 -1.66 16.58
N GLY A 311 3.49 -2.40 15.70
CA GLY A 311 3.28 -3.83 15.45
C GLY A 311 2.06 -4.14 14.58
N SER A 312 1.35 -3.13 14.09
CA SER A 312 0.12 -3.33 13.31
C SER A 312 0.34 -3.93 11.91
N HIS A 313 1.58 -3.93 11.40
CA HIS A 313 1.96 -4.58 10.14
C HIS A 313 1.88 -6.11 10.17
N ASN A 314 1.99 -6.71 11.36
CA ASN A 314 1.92 -8.15 11.60
C ASN A 314 0.67 -8.57 12.37
N LYS A 315 -0.14 -7.62 12.83
CA LYS A 315 -1.39 -7.88 13.55
C LYS A 315 -2.56 -7.59 12.64
N ASN A 316 -3.64 -8.36 12.77
CA ASN A 316 -4.89 -8.07 12.09
C ASN A 316 -5.65 -7.01 12.90
N VAL A 317 -5.07 -5.82 12.93
CA VAL A 317 -5.57 -4.67 13.68
C VAL A 317 -6.26 -3.74 12.69
N MET A 318 -7.44 -3.28 13.06
CA MET A 318 -8.14 -2.21 12.38
C MET A 318 -8.25 -1.06 13.39
N PRO A 319 -7.66 0.12 13.10
CA PRO A 319 -7.90 1.27 13.94
C PRO A 319 -9.38 1.67 13.84
N ALA A 320 -9.91 2.28 14.90
CA ALA A 320 -11.22 2.89 14.79
C ALA A 320 -11.21 3.94 13.67
N ILE A 321 -12.31 3.98 12.91
CA ILE A 321 -12.41 4.80 11.70
C ILE A 321 -12.37 6.29 12.10
N ASN A 322 -11.64 7.10 11.33
CA ASN A 322 -11.50 8.55 11.54
C ASN A 322 -10.94 8.97 12.91
N THR A 323 -10.26 8.08 13.63
CA THR A 323 -9.53 8.42 14.85
C THR A 323 -8.08 7.96 14.78
N VAL A 324 -7.25 8.60 15.60
CA VAL A 324 -5.86 8.25 15.83
C VAL A 324 -5.63 7.80 17.28
N GLU A 325 -6.69 7.60 18.05
CA GLU A 325 -6.64 7.15 19.44
C GLU A 325 -5.91 5.82 19.58
N GLY A 326 -4.98 5.72 20.53
CA GLY A 326 -4.15 4.51 20.71
C GLY A 326 -2.94 4.41 19.77
N SER A 327 -2.82 5.31 18.79
CA SER A 327 -1.55 5.48 18.05
C SER A 327 -0.58 6.37 18.82
N ILE A 328 0.71 6.26 18.51
CA ILE A 328 1.76 7.10 19.10
C ILE A 328 2.31 8.08 18.06
N ALA A 329 2.82 9.22 18.51
CA ALA A 329 3.55 10.15 17.67
C ALA A 329 4.98 9.61 17.40
N ALA A 330 5.38 9.52 16.14
CA ALA A 330 6.72 9.15 15.73
C ALA A 330 7.66 10.37 15.87
N GLU A 331 8.08 10.66 17.08
CA GLU A 331 8.88 11.84 17.40
C GLU A 331 10.39 11.57 17.26
N ALA A 332 11.11 12.47 16.60
CA ALA A 332 12.57 12.42 16.51
C ALA A 332 13.18 13.78 16.12
N LYS A 333 14.50 13.90 16.32
CA LYS A 333 15.28 15.08 15.94
C LYS A 333 15.48 15.19 14.43
N ALA A 334 15.70 16.41 13.96
CA ALA A 334 16.11 16.65 12.57
C ALA A 334 17.34 15.79 12.21
N GLY A 335 17.40 15.27 10.98
CA GLY A 335 18.44 14.35 10.52
C GLY A 335 18.19 12.89 10.86
N THR A 336 17.15 12.58 11.63
CA THR A 336 16.64 11.21 11.77
C THR A 336 15.90 10.78 10.50
N VAL A 337 16.02 9.51 10.12
CA VAL A 337 15.10 8.88 9.17
C VAL A 337 14.26 7.82 9.87
N MET A 338 12.95 7.93 9.73
CA MET A 338 12.00 6.91 10.13
C MET A 338 11.82 5.92 8.99
N LEU A 339 12.05 4.64 9.24
CA LEU A 339 11.81 3.56 8.30
C LEU A 339 10.50 2.88 8.69
N PHE A 340 9.59 2.63 7.75
CA PHE A 340 8.35 1.96 8.09
C PHE A 340 7.82 1.04 6.98
N ASP A 341 7.31 -0.10 7.41
CA ASP A 341 6.65 -1.09 6.56
C ASP A 341 5.37 -0.48 5.99
N ASN A 342 5.18 -0.58 4.68
CA ASN A 342 3.96 -0.11 4.01
C ASN A 342 2.65 -0.73 4.56
N ARG A 343 2.72 -1.81 5.34
CA ARG A 343 1.58 -2.44 6.04
C ARG A 343 1.25 -1.80 7.40
N VAL A 344 2.12 -0.97 7.97
CA VAL A 344 1.85 -0.36 9.28
C VAL A 344 0.74 0.67 9.16
N TRP A 345 -0.25 0.62 10.06
CA TRP A 345 -1.27 1.65 10.13
C TRP A 345 -0.68 2.95 10.64
N HIS A 346 -0.83 4.00 9.86
CA HIS A 346 -0.30 5.31 10.17
C HIS A 346 -1.16 6.45 9.60
N ALA A 347 -0.97 7.65 10.11
CA ALA A 347 -1.61 8.88 9.65
C ALA A 347 -0.68 10.07 9.83
N THR A 348 -0.82 11.09 9.00
CA THR A 348 -0.19 12.39 9.28
C THR A 348 -0.84 13.01 10.52
N GLY A 349 -0.03 13.37 11.52
CA GLY A 349 -0.49 14.08 12.71
C GLY A 349 -0.90 15.52 12.39
N ILE A 350 -1.74 16.10 13.24
CA ILE A 350 -2.17 17.49 13.10
C ILE A 350 -1.03 18.39 13.57
N ASN A 351 -0.51 19.25 12.69
CA ASN A 351 0.48 20.25 13.07
C ASN A 351 -0.21 21.41 13.79
N THR A 352 -0.14 21.46 15.11
CA THR A 352 -0.69 22.56 15.93
C THR A 352 0.33 23.67 16.20
N SER A 353 1.56 23.52 15.74
CA SER A 353 2.62 24.51 15.89
C SER A 353 2.46 25.70 14.94
N GLN A 354 3.33 26.70 15.07
CA GLN A 354 3.35 27.89 14.20
C GLN A 354 4.17 27.71 12.91
N TYR A 355 4.88 26.59 12.75
CA TYR A 355 5.85 26.42 11.67
C TYR A 355 5.51 25.21 10.78
N PRO A 356 5.82 25.27 9.46
CA PRO A 356 5.66 24.11 8.60
C PRO A 356 6.58 22.96 8.99
N ARG A 357 6.11 21.72 8.83
CA ARG A 357 6.91 20.50 9.00
C ARG A 357 7.15 19.83 7.64
N PRO A 358 8.33 20.05 7.02
CA PRO A 358 8.74 19.31 5.84
C PRO A 358 9.32 17.94 6.21
N VAL A 359 8.88 16.91 5.50
CA VAL A 359 9.52 15.59 5.46
C VAL A 359 9.72 15.14 4.03
N LEU A 360 10.80 14.40 3.78
CA LEU A 360 11.00 13.69 2.51
C LEU A 360 10.54 12.24 2.67
N LEU A 361 9.84 11.70 1.68
CA LEU A 361 9.29 10.36 1.64
C LEU A 361 9.84 9.63 0.43
N LEU A 362 10.73 8.67 0.70
CA LEU A 362 11.33 7.78 -0.29
C LEU A 362 10.74 6.38 -0.09
N ASP A 363 9.84 5.97 -0.98
CA ASP A 363 9.22 4.64 -0.95
C ASP A 363 10.02 3.68 -1.83
N PHE A 364 10.31 2.48 -1.31
CA PHE A 364 10.89 1.39 -2.06
C PHE A 364 9.88 0.27 -2.24
N ALA A 365 9.95 -0.44 -3.36
CA ALA A 365 9.10 -1.58 -3.64
C ALA A 365 9.91 -2.81 -4.06
N ARG A 366 9.35 -3.99 -3.80
CA ARG A 366 9.89 -5.25 -4.32
C ARG A 366 9.91 -5.24 -5.86
N SER A 367 10.82 -5.99 -6.46
CA SER A 367 11.05 -6.02 -7.92
C SER A 367 9.81 -6.26 -8.78
N TYR A 368 8.85 -7.04 -8.29
CA TYR A 368 7.62 -7.40 -9.03
C TYR A 368 6.46 -6.43 -8.79
N VAL A 369 6.62 -5.45 -7.90
CA VAL A 369 5.60 -4.44 -7.60
C VAL A 369 5.81 -3.28 -8.55
N ARG A 370 4.74 -2.83 -9.21
CA ARG A 370 4.81 -1.65 -10.08
C ARG A 370 5.09 -0.40 -9.24
N PRO A 371 6.06 0.46 -9.61
CA PRO A 371 6.31 1.71 -8.90
C PRO A 371 5.18 2.72 -9.10
N PHE A 372 4.99 3.63 -8.14
CA PHE A 372 4.04 4.74 -8.27
C PHE A 372 4.51 5.75 -9.32
N GLU A 373 5.82 6.00 -9.40
CA GLU A 373 6.45 6.87 -10.39
C GLU A 373 7.21 6.03 -11.43
N SER A 374 6.98 6.28 -12.71
CA SER A 374 7.74 5.66 -13.79
C SER A 374 8.92 6.55 -14.16
N PHE A 375 10.06 6.37 -13.46
CA PHE A 375 11.24 7.23 -13.62
C PHE A 375 11.81 7.24 -15.04
N GLU A 376 11.71 6.13 -15.78
CA GLU A 376 12.05 6.09 -17.21
C GLU A 376 11.28 7.16 -18.01
N THR A 377 10.04 7.47 -17.62
CA THR A 377 9.20 8.45 -18.31
C THR A 377 9.21 9.85 -17.69
N VAL A 378 9.45 9.98 -16.38
CA VAL A 378 9.29 11.26 -15.67
C VAL A 378 10.62 12.00 -15.40
N LEU A 379 11.76 11.35 -15.63
CA LEU A 379 13.06 12.00 -15.52
C LEU A 379 13.41 12.73 -16.82
N SER A 380 13.99 13.92 -16.66
CA SER A 380 14.56 14.67 -17.78
C SER A 380 15.83 14.00 -18.32
N ASP A 381 16.16 14.23 -19.59
CA ASP A 381 17.38 13.71 -20.20
C ASP A 381 18.64 14.20 -19.47
N GLU A 382 18.61 15.43 -18.94
CA GLU A 382 19.69 15.97 -18.10
C GLU A 382 19.92 15.10 -16.87
N VAL A 383 18.85 14.77 -16.13
CA VAL A 383 18.95 13.94 -14.93
C VAL A 383 19.34 12.51 -15.28
N LYS A 384 18.79 11.92 -16.34
CA LYS A 384 19.18 10.60 -16.84
C LYS A 384 20.69 10.53 -17.14
N GLY A 385 21.24 11.58 -17.75
CA GLY A 385 22.66 11.70 -18.05
C GLY A 385 23.57 11.76 -16.81
N LYS A 386 23.04 12.17 -15.65
CA LYS A 386 23.78 12.20 -14.37
C LYS A 386 23.72 10.88 -13.60
N LEU A 387 22.81 9.96 -13.93
CA LEU A 387 22.61 8.75 -13.15
C LEU A 387 23.81 7.79 -13.29
N THR A 388 24.37 7.39 -12.15
CA THR A 388 25.33 6.28 -12.09
C THR A 388 24.63 4.96 -12.42
N ALA A 389 25.40 3.91 -12.74
CA ALA A 389 24.85 2.57 -12.97
C ALA A 389 23.96 2.08 -11.80
N ARG A 390 24.40 2.36 -10.56
CA ARG A 390 23.63 2.07 -9.34
C ARG A 390 22.29 2.81 -9.32
N LEU A 391 22.28 4.11 -9.62
CA LEU A 391 21.05 4.90 -9.62
C LEU A 391 20.10 4.50 -10.76
N LYS A 392 20.65 4.15 -11.93
CA LYS A 392 19.89 3.59 -13.06
C LYS A 392 19.18 2.29 -12.66
N GLU A 393 19.88 1.38 -11.98
CA GLU A 393 19.28 0.15 -11.45
C GLU A 393 18.20 0.45 -10.41
N LEU A 394 18.51 1.31 -9.45
CA LEU A 394 17.62 1.64 -8.33
C LEU A 394 16.33 2.36 -8.78
N LEU A 395 16.42 3.21 -9.80
CA LEU A 395 15.30 3.95 -10.38
C LEU A 395 14.63 3.22 -11.55
N ARG A 396 15.15 2.05 -11.95
CA ARG A 396 14.69 1.28 -13.13
C ARG A 396 14.74 2.07 -14.43
N VAL A 397 15.80 2.87 -14.61
CA VAL A 397 16.06 3.67 -15.81
C VAL A 397 17.14 2.98 -16.64
N GLU A 398 16.93 2.83 -17.94
CA GLU A 398 17.92 2.26 -18.87
C GLU A 398 18.53 0.93 -18.40
N VAL A 399 17.74 0.09 -17.70
CA VAL A 399 18.22 -1.18 -17.14
C VAL A 399 18.52 -2.16 -18.26
N GLN A 400 19.80 -2.25 -18.64
CA GLN A 400 20.30 -3.34 -19.47
C GLN A 400 20.57 -4.54 -18.56
N SER A 401 19.86 -5.65 -18.75
CA SER A 401 20.17 -6.88 -18.01
C SER A 401 21.22 -7.68 -18.78
N ASP A 402 22.44 -7.73 -18.28
CA ASP A 402 23.51 -8.62 -18.80
C ASP A 402 23.14 -10.11 -18.68
N LYS A 403 22.08 -10.43 -17.92
CA LYS A 403 21.66 -11.79 -17.56
C LYS A 403 20.19 -12.12 -17.85
N GLY A 404 19.52 -11.32 -18.70
CA GLY A 404 18.24 -11.68 -19.31
C GLY A 404 17.06 -11.96 -18.38
N SER A 405 17.08 -11.51 -17.12
CA SER A 405 16.09 -11.97 -16.13
C SER A 405 15.00 -10.98 -15.76
N TYR A 406 15.08 -9.68 -16.08
CA TYR A 406 14.03 -8.72 -15.67
C TYR A 406 13.89 -7.51 -16.59
N THR A 407 13.64 -7.73 -17.87
CA THR A 407 12.90 -6.81 -18.74
C THR A 407 12.21 -7.67 -19.79
N GLY A 408 10.93 -7.43 -20.05
CA GLY A 408 10.25 -8.10 -21.15
C GLY A 408 10.81 -7.60 -22.47
N TYR A 409 11.89 -8.21 -22.96
CA TYR A 409 12.29 -8.10 -24.36
C TYR A 409 12.66 -9.46 -24.92
N THR A 410 12.13 -9.68 -26.12
CA THR A 410 12.56 -10.63 -27.13
C THR A 410 14.06 -10.86 -27.01
N SER A 411 14.46 -12.06 -26.60
CA SER A 411 15.86 -12.43 -26.57
C SER A 411 16.45 -12.23 -27.96
N THR A 412 17.41 -11.32 -28.11
CA THR A 412 18.33 -11.31 -29.24
C THR A 412 19.36 -12.41 -29.03
N ARG A 413 18.90 -13.67 -28.99
CA ARG A 413 19.78 -14.80 -29.25
C ARG A 413 19.96 -14.89 -30.77
N PRO A 414 21.19 -15.05 -31.28
CA PRO A 414 21.38 -15.50 -32.65
C PRO A 414 20.59 -16.81 -32.83
N GLY A 415 19.51 -16.77 -33.61
CA GLY A 415 18.68 -17.94 -33.91
C GLY A 415 17.29 -18.05 -33.26
N THR A 416 16.78 -17.02 -32.55
CA THR A 416 15.36 -17.00 -32.14
C THR A 416 14.49 -16.17 -33.09
N ASP A 417 14.04 -16.79 -34.19
CA ASP A 417 12.98 -16.28 -35.09
C ASP A 417 11.59 -16.36 -34.42
N ALA A 418 11.38 -15.63 -33.31
CA ALA A 418 10.06 -15.43 -32.74
C ALA A 418 9.70 -13.94 -32.79
N GLY A 419 8.86 -13.59 -33.78
CA GLY A 419 8.22 -12.28 -33.90
C GLY A 419 9.02 -11.24 -34.68
N ARG A 420 9.22 -11.44 -35.99
CA ARG A 420 9.70 -10.36 -36.87
C ARG A 420 8.68 -9.22 -36.86
N MET A 421 9.12 -8.03 -36.44
CA MET A 421 8.46 -6.77 -36.79
C MET A 421 8.29 -6.73 -38.31
N ARG A 422 7.06 -6.43 -38.78
CA ARG A 422 6.69 -6.51 -40.20
C ARG A 422 7.17 -5.35 -41.08
N VAL A 423 7.99 -4.44 -40.55
CA VAL A 423 8.60 -3.34 -41.32
C VAL A 423 9.97 -3.03 -40.73
N LEU A 424 11.02 -3.19 -41.53
CA LEU A 424 12.32 -2.56 -41.30
C LEU A 424 12.34 -1.27 -42.14
N PRO A 425 12.60 -0.08 -41.57
CA PRO A 425 12.99 1.07 -42.39
C PRO A 425 14.37 0.77 -42.97
N GLU A 426 14.52 0.87 -44.29
CA GLU A 426 15.72 0.47 -45.04
C GLU A 426 17.02 1.26 -44.71
N ASN A 427 17.06 2.17 -43.74
CA ASN A 427 18.28 2.95 -43.42
C ASN A 427 18.31 3.49 -41.98
N ALA A 428 18.38 2.64 -40.95
CA ALA A 428 18.70 3.10 -39.59
C ALA A 428 20.10 2.57 -39.17
N PRO A 429 21.06 3.45 -38.83
CA PRO A 429 22.43 3.06 -38.53
C PRO A 429 22.52 2.33 -37.19
N LEU A 430 23.33 1.26 -37.18
CA LEU A 430 23.84 0.62 -35.97
C LEU A 430 24.64 1.65 -35.15
N VAL A 431 24.19 1.92 -33.93
CA VAL A 431 25.02 2.56 -32.90
C VAL A 431 25.32 1.50 -31.85
N VAL A 432 26.63 1.31 -31.60
CA VAL A 432 27.24 0.39 -30.65
C VAL A 432 26.84 0.73 -29.22
#